data_AF-A0A1Y6KNQ2-F1
#
_entry.id   AF-A0A1Y6KNQ2-F1
#
_cell.length_a   1.000
_cell.length_b   1.000
_cell.length_c   1.000
_cell.angle_alpha   90.00
_cell.angle_beta   90.00
_cell.angle_gamma   90.00
#
_symmetry.space_group_name_H-M   'P 1'
#
loop_
_entity.id
_entity.type
_entity.pdbx_description
1 polymer ?
#
loop_
_entity_poly.entity_id
_entity_poly.type
_entity_poly.pdbx_seq_one_letter_code
_entity_poly.pdbx_strand_id
1 'polypeptide(L)' 'MSDESPQPNTATAAKPIRRCPICNRPAAEASRPFCSPRCRDVDLNRWLSGSYVIPATEGDEDDVE' A
#
# COMPACT_ATOMS: atom_id res chain seq x y z
N MET A 1 -51.66 11.80 7.27
CA MET A 1 -50.47 12.65 7.05
C MET A 1 -49.26 11.74 6.99
N SER A 2 -48.60 11.72 5.85
CA SER A 2 -47.35 11.04 5.60
C SER A 2 -46.24 11.68 6.43
N ASP A 3 -45.47 10.87 7.15
CA ASP A 3 -44.10 11.26 7.48
C ASP A 3 -43.25 9.98 7.45
N GLU A 4 -42.82 9.67 6.23
CA GLU A 4 -41.82 8.65 5.94
C GLU A 4 -40.48 9.18 6.44
N SER A 5 -40.09 8.76 7.65
CA SER A 5 -38.78 9.08 8.21
C SER A 5 -37.67 8.39 7.40
N PRO A 6 -36.70 9.12 6.82
CA PRO A 6 -35.59 8.52 6.10
C PRO A 6 -34.57 7.99 7.11
N GLN A 7 -34.30 6.69 7.07
CA GLN A 7 -33.28 6.09 7.93
C GLN A 7 -31.86 6.49 7.47
N PRO A 8 -30.94 6.85 8.37
CA PRO A 8 -29.56 7.12 8.03
C PRO A 8 -28.87 5.82 7.60
N ASN A 9 -28.34 5.85 6.38
CA ASN A 9 -27.52 4.78 5.81
C ASN A 9 -26.24 4.60 6.64
N THR A 10 -26.26 3.60 7.52
CA THR A 10 -25.08 3.12 8.23
C THR A 10 -24.15 2.42 7.25
N ALA A 11 -23.32 3.20 6.55
CA ALA A 11 -22.19 2.68 5.78
C ALA A 11 -21.18 2.09 6.78
N THR A 12 -21.22 0.76 6.92
CA THR A 12 -20.19 0.02 7.66
C THR A 12 -18.82 0.35 7.06
N ALA A 13 -17.88 0.81 7.88
CA ALA A 13 -16.58 1.30 7.41
C ALA A 13 -15.78 0.14 6.79
N ALA A 14 -15.76 0.08 5.46
CA ALA A 14 -14.96 -0.89 4.71
C ALA A 14 -13.47 -0.60 4.93
N LYS A 15 -12.68 -1.64 5.23
CA LYS A 15 -11.23 -1.54 5.43
C LYS A 15 -10.59 -0.82 4.24
N PRO A 16 -9.75 0.22 4.44
CA PRO A 16 -9.19 0.98 3.34
C PRO A 16 -8.38 0.06 2.42
N ILE A 17 -8.72 0.06 1.13
CA ILE A 17 -7.98 -0.68 0.12
C ILE A 17 -6.58 -0.08 0.02
N ARG A 18 -5.57 -0.85 0.41
CA ARG A 18 -4.16 -0.46 0.29
C ARG A 18 -3.83 -0.26 -1.21
N ARG A 19 -3.13 0.82 -1.53
CA ARG A 19 -2.69 1.12 -2.90
C ARG A 19 -1.41 0.33 -3.22
N CYS A 20 -1.25 -0.03 -4.50
CA CYS A 20 -0.07 -0.70 -5.01
C CYS A 20 1.17 0.20 -4.86
N PRO A 21 2.26 -0.25 -4.22
CA PRO A 21 3.46 0.57 -4.00
C PRO A 21 4.23 0.90 -5.29
N ILE A 22 3.95 0.18 -6.39
CA ILE A 22 4.65 0.34 -7.67
C ILE A 22 3.97 1.36 -8.60
N CYS A 23 2.64 1.42 -8.60
CA CYS A 23 1.88 2.27 -9.55
C CYS A 23 0.64 2.95 -8.94
N ASN A 24 0.43 2.85 -7.63
CA ASN A 24 -0.62 3.53 -6.87
C ASN A 24 -2.08 3.20 -7.21
N ARG A 25 -2.32 2.20 -8.06
CA ARG A 25 -3.65 1.62 -8.32
C ARG A 25 -4.15 0.80 -7.13
N PRO A 26 -5.47 0.59 -6.97
CA PRO A 26 -6.01 -0.29 -5.94
C PRO A 26 -5.38 -1.68 -6.00
N ALA A 27 -4.96 -2.22 -4.85
CA ALA A 27 -4.45 -3.59 -4.80
C ALA A 27 -5.57 -4.59 -5.16
N ALA A 28 -5.22 -5.61 -5.93
CA ALA A 28 -6.13 -6.71 -6.24
C ALA A 28 -5.97 -7.82 -5.21
N GLU A 29 -7.06 -8.48 -4.79
CA GLU A 29 -7.04 -9.50 -3.74
C GLU A 29 -6.03 -10.62 -4.02
N ALA A 30 -5.99 -11.10 -5.28
CA ALA A 30 -5.08 -12.16 -5.71
C ALA A 30 -3.59 -11.76 -5.75
N SER A 31 -3.27 -10.46 -5.70
CA SER A 31 -1.89 -9.97 -5.85
C SER A 31 -1.46 -8.99 -4.76
N ARG A 32 -2.17 -8.91 -3.63
CA ARG A 32 -1.82 -7.99 -2.54
C ARG A 32 -0.35 -8.20 -2.11
N PRO A 33 0.41 -7.11 -1.88
CA PRO A 33 0.02 -5.70 -1.82
C PRO A 33 -0.08 -4.98 -3.18
N PHE A 34 0.10 -5.67 -4.30
CA PHE A 34 0.14 -5.10 -5.65
C PHE A 34 -1.21 -5.15 -6.38
N CYS A 35 -1.30 -4.42 -7.49
CA CYS A 35 -2.47 -4.47 -8.37
C CYS A 35 -2.42 -5.59 -9.44
N SER A 36 -1.26 -6.21 -9.67
CA SER A 36 -1.09 -7.28 -10.66
C SER A 36 0.21 -8.07 -10.47
N PRO A 37 0.35 -9.28 -11.06
CA PRO A 37 1.61 -10.03 -11.09
C PRO A 37 2.78 -9.22 -11.66
N ARG A 38 2.54 -8.46 -12.74
CA ARG A 38 3.56 -7.57 -13.33
C ARG A 38 4.16 -6.59 -12.32
N CYS A 39 3.35 -6.00 -11.44
CA CYS A 39 3.87 -5.07 -10.43
C CYS A 39 4.70 -5.78 -9.36
N ARG A 40 4.35 -7.02 -9.00
CA ARG A 40 5.17 -7.84 -8.10
C ARG A 40 6.54 -8.13 -8.71
N ASP A 41 6.59 -8.46 -10.00
CA ASP A 41 7.86 -8.78 -10.66
C ASP A 41 8.75 -7.53 -10.83
N VAL A 42 8.15 -6.36 -11.05
CA VAL A 42 8.87 -5.07 -11.06
C VAL A 42 9.46 -4.76 -9.68
N ASP A 43 8.70 -4.99 -8.61
CA ASP A 43 9.20 -4.84 -7.25
C ASP A 43 10.40 -5.75 -7.01
N LEU A 44 10.26 -7.04 -7.34
CA LEU A 44 11.34 -8.02 -7.24
C LEU A 44 12.59 -7.57 -8.00
N ASN A 45 12.45 -7.03 -9.22
CA ASN A 45 13.60 -6.51 -9.95
C ASN A 45 14.27 -5.34 -9.22
N ARG A 46 13.51 -4.43 -8.59
CA ARG A 46 14.08 -3.31 -7.79
C ARG A 46 14.88 -3.83 -6.60
N TRP A 47 14.41 -4.89 -5.95
CA TRP A 47 15.16 -5.59 -4.91
C TRP A 47 16.46 -6.17 -5.44
N LEU A 48 16.39 -6.96 -6.51
CA LEU A 48 17.56 -7.62 -7.11
C LEU A 48 18.56 -6.63 -7.70
N SER A 49 18.11 -5.45 -8.11
CA SER A 49 18.96 -4.38 -8.66
C SER A 49 19.54 -3.45 -7.58
N GLY A 50 19.24 -3.68 -6.30
CA GLY A 50 19.70 -2.82 -5.21
C GLY A 50 19.12 -1.40 -5.24
N SER A 51 17.94 -1.21 -5.84
CA SER A 51 17.31 0.12 -5.93
C SER A 51 16.69 0.60 -4.61
N TYR A 52 16.52 -0.29 -3.63
CA TYR A 52 16.07 0.08 -2.29
C TYR A 52 17.26 0.49 -1.44
N VAL A 53 17.31 1.79 -1.11
CA VAL A 53 18.40 2.41 -0.34
C VAL A 53 17.83 2.98 0.95
N ILE A 54 18.50 2.70 2.07
CA ILE A 54 18.24 3.38 3.34
C ILE A 54 19.15 4.61 3.37
N PRO A 55 18.62 5.84 3.43
CA PRO A 55 19.46 7.02 3.52
C PRO A 55 20.27 6.98 4.82
N ALA A 56 21.57 7.26 4.73
CA ALA A 56 22.41 7.44 5.92
C ALA A 56 21.98 8.71 6.65
N THR A 57 21.89 8.66 7.98
CA THR A 57 21.73 9.88 8.78
C THR A 57 23.11 10.41 9.12
N GLU A 58 23.28 11.73 9.09
CA GLU A 58 24.53 12.40 9.52
C GLU A 58 24.67 12.20 11.04
N GLY A 59 25.23 11.06 11.46
CA GLY A 59 25.29 10.66 12.86
C GLY A 59 25.42 9.14 13.08
N ASP A 60 25.20 8.33 12.04
CA ASP A 60 25.56 6.90 12.07
C ASP A 60 27.07 6.77 11.78
N GLU A 61 27.90 7.23 12.73
CA GLU A 61 29.22 6.63 12.93
C GLU A 61 28.95 5.20 13.39
N ASP A 62 29.10 4.25 12.46
CA ASP A 62 28.83 2.84 12.70
C ASP A 62 29.46 2.38 14.03
N ASP A 63 28.60 2.05 15.01
CA ASP A 63 28.96 1.55 16.33
C ASP A 63 29.94 0.36 16.20
N VAL A 64 31.13 0.57 16.78
CA VAL A 64 32.00 -0.39 17.49
C VAL A 64 32.24 -1.79 16.89
N GLU A 65 33.49 -1.98 16.43
CA GLU A 65 34.34 -3.20 16.43
C GLU A 65 33.72 -4.56 16.07
#